data_AF-W4VA89-F1
#
_entry.id   AF-W4VA89-F1
#
_cell.length_a   1.000
_cell.length_b   1.000
_cell.length_c   1.000
_cell.angle_alpha   90.00
_cell.angle_beta   90.00
_cell.angle_gamma   90.00
#
_symmetry.space_group_name_H-M   'P 1'
#
loop_
_entity.id
_entity.type
_entity.pdbx_description
1 polymer ?
#
loop_
_entity_poly.entity_id
_entity_poly.type
_entity_poly.pdbx_seq_one_letter_code
_entity_poly.pdbx_strand_id
1 'polypeptide(L)' 'MKTKEKNRLYRVWHTDKKTCSKFDTKEIEEVHASSIKEAKKIVSEMYPDHRVTSAWLVQK' A
#
# COMPACT_ATOMS: atom_id res chain seq x y z
N MET A 1 -22.42 -11.93 -10.64
CA MET A 1 -21.97 -10.65 -11.23
C MET A 1 -20.46 -10.61 -11.17
N LYS A 2 -19.75 -10.80 -12.29
CA LYS A 2 -18.28 -10.67 -12.34
C LYS A 2 -17.95 -9.19 -12.36
N THR A 3 -17.71 -8.64 -11.18
CA THR A 3 -17.23 -7.27 -11.01
C THR A 3 -16.01 -7.11 -11.89
N LYS A 4 -16.08 -6.30 -12.95
CA LYS A 4 -14.91 -5.87 -13.71
C LYS A 4 -13.93 -5.33 -12.66
N GLU A 5 -12.84 -6.07 -12.40
CA GLU A 5 -11.80 -5.63 -11.49
C GLU A 5 -11.20 -4.36 -12.09
N LYS A 6 -11.76 -3.22 -11.69
CA LYS A 6 -11.25 -1.92 -12.08
C LYS A 6 -9.91 -1.81 -11.38
N ASN A 7 -8.87 -2.11 -12.14
CA ASN A 7 -7.50 -1.99 -11.69
C ASN A 7 -7.25 -0.50 -11.49
N ARG A 8 -7.13 -0.09 -10.23
CA ARG A 8 -7.08 1.29 -9.80
C ARG A 8 -5.73 1.57 -9.19
N LEU A 9 -5.24 2.80 -9.35
CA LEU A 9 -3.97 3.21 -8.76
C LEU A 9 -4.18 3.60 -7.30
N TYR A 10 -3.47 2.94 -6.40
CA TYR A 10 -3.43 3.26 -4.98
C TYR A 10 -2.03 3.70 -4.57
N ARG A 11 -1.95 4.72 -3.73
CA ARG A 11 -0.75 5.07 -2.96
C ARG A 11 -0.80 4.38 -1.62
N VAL A 12 0.27 3.70 -1.24
CA VAL A 12 0.37 2.99 0.03
C VAL A 12 1.57 3.51 0.78
N TRP A 13 1.33 4.00 1.99
CA TRP A 13 2.37 4.45 2.90
C TRP A 13 2.89 3.28 3.70
N HIS A 14 4.20 3.08 3.69
CA HIS A 14 4.89 2.06 4.48
C HIS A 14 6.14 2.65 5.14
N THR A 15 6.68 1.93 6.12
CA THR A 15 7.88 2.34 6.87
C THR A 15 8.76 1.12 7.14
N ASP A 16 10.07 1.28 7.00
CA ASP A 16 11.10 0.24 7.17
C ASP A 16 11.12 -0.39 8.58
N LYS A 17 10.66 0.30 9.63
CA LYS A 17 10.80 -0.19 11.01
C LYS A 17 9.50 -0.55 11.71
N LYS A 18 9.52 -1.70 12.39
CA LYS A 18 8.53 -2.11 13.41
C LYS A 18 8.50 -1.14 14.61
N THR A 19 9.66 -0.56 14.96
CA THR A 19 9.83 0.43 16.02
C THR A 19 9.71 1.83 15.42
N CYS A 20 8.49 2.34 15.32
CA CYS A 20 8.14 3.65 14.78
C CYS A 20 8.87 4.78 15.54
N SER A 21 10.11 5.07 15.15
CA SER A 21 10.91 6.18 15.66
C SER A 21 10.50 7.46 14.94
N LYS A 22 10.62 8.62 15.60
CA LYS A 22 10.30 9.94 15.00
C LYS A 22 11.14 10.29 13.77
N PHE A 23 12.17 9.48 13.46
CA PHE A 23 13.07 9.63 12.32
C PHE A 23 12.82 8.62 11.20
N ASP A 24 11.79 7.77 11.32
CA ASP A 24 11.56 6.77 10.28
C ASP A 24 11.06 7.43 8.99
N THR A 25 11.78 7.14 7.92
CA THR A 25 11.43 7.56 6.57
C THR A 25 10.12 6.88 6.18
N LYS A 26 9.06 7.69 6.01
CA LYS A 26 7.81 7.21 5.43
C LYS A 26 7.97 7.14 3.93
N GLU A 27 7.84 5.94 3.40
CA GLU A 27 7.87 5.68 1.97
C GLU A 27 6.44 5.55 1.42
N ILE A 28 6.29 5.86 0.15
CA ILE A 28 5.02 5.81 -0.56
C ILE A 28 5.23 4.98 -1.81
N GLU A 29 4.49 3.89 -1.92
CA GLU A 29 4.51 3.02 -3.09
C GLU A 29 3.20 3.15 -3.86
N GLU A 30 3.29 3.24 -5.19
CA GLU A 30 2.13 3.33 -6.09
C GLU A 30 1.85 1.96 -6.71
N VAL A 31 0.70 1.36 -6.36
CA VAL A 31 0.33 0.01 -6.80
C VAL A 31 -1.03 -0.01 -7.47
N HIS A 32 -1.13 -0.81 -8.53
CA HIS A 32 -2.41 -1.12 -9.15
C HIS A 32 -3.08 -2.26 -8.42
N ALA A 33 -4.30 -2.03 -7.93
CA ALA A 33 -5.09 -3.04 -7.24
C ALA A 33 -6.58 -2.88 -7.53
N SER A 34 -7.36 -3.91 -7.25
CA SER A 34 -8.84 -3.82 -7.29
C SER A 34 -9.39 -3.17 -6.02
N SER A 35 -8.66 -3.25 -4.90
CA SER A 35 -9.12 -2.79 -3.58
C SER A 35 -8.00 -2.30 -2.67
N ILE A 36 -8.35 -1.52 -1.64
CA ILE A 36 -7.40 -1.06 -0.61
C ILE A 36 -6.72 -2.24 0.09
N LYS A 37 -7.43 -3.34 0.34
CA LYS A 37 -6.87 -4.53 1.01
C LYS A 37 -5.79 -5.17 0.15
N GLU A 38 -6.06 -5.30 -1.15
CA GLU A 38 -5.10 -5.85 -2.11
C GLU A 38 -3.90 -4.91 -2.29
N ALA A 39 -4.11 -3.60 -2.40
CA ALA A 39 -3.02 -2.62 -2.47
C ALA A 39 -2.07 -2.74 -1.27
N LYS A 40 -2.61 -2.84 -0.05
CA LYS A 40 -1.79 -3.06 1.16
C LYS A 40 -1.08 -4.40 1.14
N LYS A 41 -1.72 -5.45 0.63
CA LYS A 41 -1.13 -6.79 0.52
C LYS A 41 0.06 -6.78 -0.44
N ILE A 42 -0.10 -6.19 -1.63
CA ILE A 42 0.96 -6.06 -2.64
C ILE A 42 2.19 -5.36 -2.03
N VAL A 43 2.00 -4.24 -1.35
CA VAL A 43 3.13 -3.50 -0.73
C VAL A 43 3.73 -4.25 0.45
N SER A 44 2.91 -4.96 1.23
CA SER A 44 3.42 -5.85 2.27
C SER A 44 4.19 -7.05 1.72
N GLU A 45 3.89 -7.51 0.50
CA GLU A 45 4.60 -8.60 -0.18
C GLU A 45 5.89 -8.10 -0.85
N MET A 46 5.90 -6.86 -1.37
CA MET A 46 7.12 -6.22 -1.87
C MET A 46 8.09 -5.86 -0.75
N TYR A 47 7.57 -5.41 0.39
CA TYR A 47 8.35 -4.97 1.54
C TYR A 47 7.93 -5.74 2.80
N PRO A 48 8.31 -7.02 2.93
CA PRO A 48 7.88 -7.87 4.04
C PRO A 48 8.36 -7.38 5.41
N ASP A 49 9.48 -6.67 5.45
CA ASP A 49 10.03 -6.09 6.68
C ASP A 49 9.40 -4.73 7.02
N HIS A 50 8.69 -4.10 6.08
CA HIS A 50 8.10 -2.78 6.27
C HIS A 50 6.70 -2.90 6.87
N ARG A 51 6.34 -1.94 7.71
CA ARG A 51 4.97 -1.80 8.23
C ARG A 51 4.15 -0.92 7.30
N VAL A 52 3.13 -1.50 6.68
CA VAL A 52 2.12 -0.74 5.94
C VAL A 52 1.23 0.04 6.91
N THR A 53 1.10 1.35 6.70
CA THR A 53 0.38 2.26 7.60
C THR A 53 -0.96 2.71 7.02
N SER A 54 -1.01 3.11 5.75
CA SER A 54 -2.20 3.68 5.12
C SER A 54 -2.19 3.45 3.62
N ALA A 55 -3.36 3.47 2.98
CA ALA A 55 -3.48 3.34 1.53
C ALA A 55 -4.64 4.20 1.02
N TRP A 56 -4.40 4.95 -0.05
CA TRP A 56 -5.32 5.93 -0.63
C TRP A 56 -5.52 5.64 -2.11
N LEU A 57 -6.75 5.76 -2.59
CA LEU A 57 -7.08 5.65 -4.00
C LEU A 57 -6.71 6.95 -4.71
N VAL A 58 -5.81 6.88 -5.69
CA VAL A 58 -5.35 8.03 -6.48
C VAL A 58 -6.11 8.14 -7.77
N GLN A 59 -6.39 7.02 -8.46
CA GLN A 59 -7.04 7.03 -9.77
C GLN A 59 -8.09 5.92 -9.88
N LYS A 60 -9.26 6.29 -10.42
CA LYS A 60 -10.48 5.46 -10.50
C LYS A 60 -10.66 4.71 -11.81
#